data_AF-S9UD56-F1
#
_entry.id   AF-S9UD56-F1
#
_cell.length_a   1.000
_cell.length_b   1.000
_cell.length_c   1.000
_cell.angle_alpha   90.00
_cell.angle_beta   90.00
_cell.angle_gamma   90.00
#
_symmetry.space_group_name_H-M   'P 1'
#
loop_
_entity.id
_entity.type
_entity.pdbx_description
1 polymer ?
#
loop_
_entity_poly.entity_id
_entity_poly.type
_entity_poly.pdbx_seq_one_letter_code
_entity_poly.pdbx_strand_id
1 'polypeptide(L)'
;MENSLPEGAYYGRQLAANVVLYNPRGVGRSSGGYVAHTSDLVEDAAAVAHHYAQTVPIAPRQLLFVGHSIGGGVVAEVAARCFPDSSLVLDRSFSSLREAAVGFSPLSARLTQALLPLCVGDLRTMDAWYALPHQRKMILYTRLDEILRYDLCSPARETVRDIVPRESYASRVVELHGAGITTWHNTALAYFAEAPRVLATMSTFFAATDKK
;
A
#
# COMPACT_ATOMS: atom_id res chain seq x y z
N MET A 1 -7.13 9.87 10.02
CA MET A 1 -8.24 9.74 9.06
C MET A 1 -8.61 11.06 8.39
N GLU A 2 -8.69 12.17 9.10
CA GLU A 2 -9.08 13.47 8.49
C GLU A 2 -8.21 13.86 7.28
N ASN A 3 -6.91 13.61 7.34
CA ASN A 3 -5.99 13.88 6.23
C ASN A 3 -6.19 12.96 5.01
N SER A 4 -6.81 11.78 5.18
CA SER A 4 -7.05 10.80 4.11
C SER A 4 -8.43 10.95 3.47
N LEU A 5 -9.33 11.76 4.05
CA LEU A 5 -10.66 11.99 3.50
C LEU A 5 -10.64 12.64 2.11
N PRO A 6 -9.82 13.69 1.84
CA PRO A 6 -9.77 14.29 0.51
C PRO A 6 -9.30 13.30 -0.56
N GLU A 7 -8.30 12.47 -0.23
CA GLU A 7 -7.77 11.46 -1.14
C GLU A 7 -8.76 10.31 -1.36
N GLY A 8 -9.41 9.81 -0.29
CA GLY A 8 -10.48 8.83 -0.40
C GLY A 8 -11.64 9.35 -1.26
N ALA A 9 -12.07 10.59 -1.07
CA ALA A 9 -13.11 11.21 -1.88
C ALA A 9 -12.67 11.39 -3.35
N TYR A 10 -11.39 11.68 -3.59
CA TYR A 10 -10.82 11.72 -4.93
C TYR A 10 -10.89 10.35 -5.60
N TYR A 11 -10.42 9.28 -4.94
CA TYR A 11 -10.53 7.92 -5.47
C TYR A 11 -11.98 7.51 -5.75
N GLY A 12 -12.90 7.77 -4.81
CA GLY A 12 -14.31 7.40 -4.98
C GLY A 12 -14.95 8.05 -6.21
N ARG A 13 -14.68 9.34 -6.45
CA ARG A 13 -15.17 10.04 -7.64
C ARG A 13 -14.53 9.55 -8.93
N GLN A 14 -13.20 9.38 -8.93
CA GLN A 14 -12.45 9.05 -10.15
C GLN A 14 -12.63 7.60 -10.59
N LEU A 15 -12.83 6.68 -9.64
CA LEU A 15 -13.00 5.25 -9.91
C LEU A 15 -14.46 4.81 -9.92
N ALA A 16 -15.40 5.73 -9.65
CA ALA A 16 -16.82 5.43 -9.44
C ALA A 16 -17.03 4.27 -8.44
N ALA A 17 -16.28 4.30 -7.34
CA ALA A 17 -16.20 3.21 -6.36
C ALA A 17 -16.62 3.67 -4.96
N ASN A 18 -17.15 2.73 -4.18
CA ASN A 18 -17.33 2.94 -2.75
C ASN A 18 -15.96 2.89 -2.06
N VAL A 19 -15.69 3.85 -1.18
CA VAL A 19 -14.42 3.95 -0.45
C VAL A 19 -14.66 3.68 1.03
N VAL A 20 -13.95 2.69 1.55
CA VAL A 20 -13.95 2.36 2.97
C VAL A 20 -12.66 2.89 3.59
N LEU A 21 -12.80 3.78 4.55
CA LEU A 21 -11.72 4.23 5.42
C LEU A 21 -12.03 3.76 6.84
N TYR A 22 -11.01 3.32 7.56
CA TYR A 22 -11.16 2.91 8.95
C TYR A 22 -10.00 3.43 9.80
N ASN A 23 -10.21 3.53 11.10
CA ASN A 23 -9.14 3.78 12.06
C ASN A 23 -8.76 2.43 12.70
N PRO A 24 -7.46 2.07 12.74
CA PRO A 24 -7.03 0.89 13.49
C PRO A 24 -7.28 1.09 15.00
N ARG A 25 -7.16 0.01 15.77
CA ARG A 25 -7.30 0.02 17.23
C ARG A 25 -6.40 1.09 17.86
N GLY A 26 -6.93 1.84 18.80
CA GLY A 26 -6.21 2.91 19.51
C GLY A 26 -6.12 4.23 18.74
N VAL A 27 -6.73 4.35 17.56
CA VAL A 27 -6.79 5.60 16.79
C VAL A 27 -8.22 6.14 16.72
N GLY A 28 -8.38 7.45 16.96
CA GLY A 28 -9.66 8.14 16.84
C GLY A 28 -10.72 7.56 17.77
N ARG A 29 -11.80 7.01 17.21
CA ARG A 29 -12.92 6.40 17.96
C ARG A 29 -12.82 4.88 18.08
N SER A 30 -11.79 4.24 17.52
CA SER A 30 -11.64 2.79 17.55
C SER A 30 -11.22 2.30 18.93
N SER A 31 -12.03 1.42 19.53
CA SER A 31 -11.69 0.67 20.74
C SER A 31 -10.76 -0.52 20.43
N GLY A 32 -10.33 -1.26 21.46
CA GLY A 32 -9.50 -2.48 21.28
C GLY A 32 -8.05 -2.36 21.76
N GLY A 33 -7.71 -1.32 22.53
CA GLY A 33 -6.37 -1.11 23.07
C GLY A 33 -5.44 -0.35 22.12
N TYR A 34 -4.13 -0.46 22.33
CA TYR A 34 -3.09 0.13 21.48
C TYR A 34 -2.50 -0.92 20.54
N VAL A 35 -1.90 -0.48 19.44
CA VAL A 35 -1.13 -1.34 18.54
C VAL A 35 0.18 -1.73 19.24
N ALA A 36 0.34 -3.02 19.54
CA ALA A 36 1.55 -3.57 20.14
C ALA A 36 2.46 -4.20 19.07
N HIS A 37 1.85 -4.82 18.05
CA HIS A 37 2.54 -5.49 16.96
C HIS A 37 1.97 -5.09 15.59
N THR A 38 2.76 -5.23 14.54
CA THR A 38 2.31 -4.99 13.16
C THR A 38 1.16 -5.90 12.74
N SER A 39 1.08 -7.11 13.33
CA SER A 39 -0.05 -8.03 13.12
C SER A 39 -1.38 -7.43 13.56
N ASP A 40 -1.41 -6.58 14.58
CA ASP A 40 -2.64 -5.93 15.05
C ASP A 40 -3.25 -5.05 13.96
N LEU A 41 -2.40 -4.33 13.21
CA LEU A 41 -2.84 -3.50 12.08
C LEU A 41 -3.41 -4.34 10.93
N VAL A 42 -2.77 -5.49 10.65
CA VAL A 42 -3.21 -6.44 9.62
C VAL A 42 -4.54 -7.09 10.01
N GLU A 43 -4.70 -7.48 11.27
CA GLU A 43 -5.95 -8.02 11.81
C GLU A 43 -7.10 -7.01 11.69
N ASP A 44 -6.87 -5.76 12.10
CA ASP A 44 -7.90 -4.72 12.03
C ASP A 44 -8.32 -4.45 10.58
N ALA A 45 -7.35 -4.36 9.67
CA ALA A 45 -7.60 -4.19 8.24
C ALA A 45 -8.40 -5.37 7.65
N ALA A 46 -8.00 -6.60 7.97
CA ALA A 46 -8.65 -7.81 7.52
C ALA A 46 -10.09 -7.91 8.07
N ALA A 47 -10.31 -7.57 9.33
CA ALA A 47 -11.63 -7.59 9.95
C ALA A 47 -12.59 -6.62 9.25
N VAL A 48 -12.14 -5.41 8.94
CA VAL A 48 -12.94 -4.43 8.17
C VAL A 48 -13.24 -4.96 6.76
N ALA A 49 -12.23 -5.48 6.06
CA ALA A 49 -12.40 -6.02 4.72
C ALA A 49 -13.37 -7.20 4.68
N HIS A 50 -13.25 -8.14 5.64
CA HIS A 50 -14.17 -9.28 5.76
C HIS A 50 -15.59 -8.82 6.08
N HIS A 51 -15.76 -7.87 7.00
CA HIS A 51 -17.08 -7.34 7.33
C HIS A 51 -17.77 -6.77 6.08
N TYR A 52 -17.07 -5.96 5.28
CA TYR A 52 -17.64 -5.40 4.05
C TYR A 52 -17.90 -6.46 2.97
N ALA A 53 -16.97 -7.39 2.76
CA ALA A 53 -17.14 -8.46 1.77
C ALA A 53 -18.28 -9.45 2.12
N GLN A 54 -18.62 -9.57 3.41
CA GLN A 54 -19.74 -10.40 3.87
C GLN A 54 -21.08 -9.67 3.88
N THR A 55 -21.08 -8.36 4.14
CA THR A 55 -22.30 -7.54 4.24
C THR A 55 -22.77 -7.00 2.91
N VAL A 56 -21.85 -6.80 1.96
CA VAL A 56 -22.14 -6.34 0.61
C VAL A 56 -21.68 -7.43 -0.37
N PRO A 57 -22.50 -7.83 -1.37
CA PRO A 57 -22.14 -8.87 -2.33
C PRO A 57 -21.10 -8.36 -3.35
N ILE A 58 -19.87 -8.10 -2.87
CA ILE A 58 -18.73 -7.65 -3.67
C ILE A 58 -17.85 -8.87 -3.93
N ALA A 59 -17.61 -9.20 -5.20
CA ALA A 59 -16.67 -10.27 -5.52
C ALA A 59 -15.25 -9.84 -5.09
N PRO A 60 -14.40 -10.74 -4.57
CA PRO A 60 -13.03 -10.39 -4.16
C PRO A 60 -12.21 -9.65 -5.22
N ARG A 61 -12.45 -9.94 -6.51
CA ARG A 61 -11.80 -9.26 -7.66
C ARG A 61 -12.23 -7.80 -7.85
N GLN A 62 -13.37 -7.42 -7.28
CA GLN A 62 -13.87 -6.04 -7.27
C GLN A 62 -13.39 -5.27 -6.04
N LEU A 63 -12.58 -5.89 -5.16
CA LEU A 63 -11.89 -5.20 -4.08
C LEU A 63 -10.56 -4.65 -4.60
N LEU A 64 -10.30 -3.39 -4.28
CA LEU A 64 -9.02 -2.72 -4.51
C LEU A 64 -8.52 -2.18 -3.18
N PHE A 65 -7.43 -2.76 -2.68
CA PHE A 65 -6.72 -2.24 -1.55
C PHE A 65 -5.74 -1.15 -1.99
N VAL A 66 -5.84 0.03 -1.39
CA VAL A 66 -4.88 1.12 -1.57
C VAL A 66 -4.26 1.42 -0.22
N GLY A 67 -2.94 1.27 -0.11
CA GLY A 67 -2.21 1.48 1.12
C GLY A 67 -1.11 2.51 0.95
N HIS A 68 -1.21 3.59 1.70
CA HIS A 68 -0.22 4.66 1.75
C HIS A 68 0.76 4.44 2.91
N SER A 69 2.07 4.60 2.69
CA SER A 69 3.09 4.49 3.73
C SER A 69 2.98 3.14 4.49
N ILE A 70 2.91 3.15 5.83
CA ILE A 70 2.67 1.94 6.64
C ILE A 70 1.40 1.17 6.24
N GLY A 71 0.37 1.88 5.77
CA GLY A 71 -0.85 1.26 5.25
C GLY A 71 -0.58 0.35 4.06
N GLY A 72 0.44 0.63 3.26
CA GLY A 72 0.87 -0.22 2.14
C GLY A 72 1.31 -1.61 2.59
N GLY A 73 2.16 -1.68 3.63
CA GLY A 73 2.58 -2.96 4.21
C GLY A 73 1.41 -3.74 4.82
N VAL A 74 0.51 -3.02 5.50
CA VAL A 74 -0.70 -3.62 6.11
C VAL A 74 -1.60 -4.25 5.05
N VAL A 75 -1.99 -3.48 4.03
CA VAL A 75 -2.94 -3.99 3.02
C VAL A 75 -2.31 -5.00 2.06
N ALA A 76 -0.98 -4.99 1.87
CA ALA A 76 -0.29 -6.03 1.14
C ALA A 76 -0.46 -7.40 1.84
N GLU A 77 -0.23 -7.44 3.16
CA GLU A 77 -0.40 -8.65 3.96
C GLU A 77 -1.86 -9.13 3.96
N VAL A 78 -2.83 -8.21 4.07
CA VAL A 78 -4.27 -8.54 3.96
C VAL A 78 -4.61 -9.13 2.59
N ALA A 79 -4.16 -8.49 1.51
CA ALA A 79 -4.40 -8.98 0.16
C ALA A 79 -3.81 -10.39 -0.02
N ALA A 80 -2.55 -10.59 0.38
CA ALA A 80 -1.88 -11.89 0.21
C ALA A 80 -2.51 -13.03 1.05
N ARG A 81 -2.90 -12.75 2.30
CA ARG A 81 -3.34 -13.78 3.24
C ARG A 81 -4.85 -14.04 3.22
N CYS A 82 -5.65 -12.99 2.99
CA CYS A 82 -7.10 -13.04 3.17
C CYS A 82 -7.86 -12.86 1.85
N PHE A 83 -7.31 -12.11 0.90
CA PHE A 83 -7.99 -11.76 -0.35
C PHE A 83 -7.07 -11.87 -1.58
N PRO A 84 -6.54 -13.07 -1.90
CA PRO A 84 -5.51 -13.23 -2.94
C PRO A 84 -5.98 -12.89 -4.36
N ASP A 85 -7.29 -12.73 -4.56
CA ASP A 85 -7.91 -12.27 -5.81
C ASP A 85 -8.13 -10.76 -5.88
N SER A 86 -7.91 -10.02 -4.80
CA SER A 86 -8.09 -8.57 -4.73
C SER A 86 -6.94 -7.80 -5.37
N SER A 87 -7.25 -6.60 -5.85
CA SER A 87 -6.24 -5.74 -6.46
C SER A 87 -5.49 -4.92 -5.39
N LEU A 88 -4.24 -4.54 -5.65
CA LEU A 88 -3.37 -3.89 -4.66
C LEU A 88 -2.65 -2.66 -5.22
N VAL A 89 -2.74 -1.51 -4.57
CA VAL A 89 -1.93 -0.33 -4.87
C VAL A 89 -1.10 0.02 -3.64
N LEU A 90 0.22 -0.03 -3.81
CA LEU A 90 1.18 0.46 -2.82
C LEU A 90 1.54 1.88 -3.17
N ASP A 91 1.11 2.85 -2.37
CA ASP A 91 1.44 4.26 -2.57
C ASP A 91 2.52 4.71 -1.59
N ARG A 92 3.69 5.10 -2.10
CA ARG A 92 4.83 5.61 -1.32
C ARG A 92 4.99 4.84 -0.02
N SER A 93 5.17 3.53 -0.21
CA SER A 93 5.32 2.53 0.85
C SER A 93 6.77 2.03 0.88
N PHE A 94 7.02 1.00 1.69
CA PHE A 94 8.32 0.37 1.88
C PHE A 94 8.28 -1.12 1.51
N SER A 95 9.44 -1.70 1.18
CA SER A 95 9.61 -3.11 0.89
C SER A 95 9.41 -3.98 2.13
N SER A 96 9.96 -3.51 3.26
CA SER A 96 9.73 -4.09 4.58
C SER A 96 9.79 -3.01 5.66
N LEU A 97 9.06 -3.20 6.76
CA LEU A 97 9.06 -2.24 7.86
C LEU A 97 10.44 -2.14 8.50
N ARG A 98 11.15 -3.27 8.62
CA ARG A 98 12.53 -3.29 9.14
C ARG A 98 13.50 -2.42 8.35
N GLU A 99 13.34 -2.32 7.03
CA GLU A 99 14.17 -1.46 6.19
C GLU A 99 13.76 0.01 6.33
N ALA A 100 12.45 0.29 6.35
CA ALA A 100 11.94 1.64 6.58
C ALA A 100 12.43 2.20 7.93
N ALA A 101 12.42 1.38 8.98
CA ALA A 101 12.84 1.77 10.32
C ALA A 101 14.31 2.23 10.41
N VAL A 102 15.18 1.82 9.47
CA VAL A 102 16.58 2.26 9.46
C VAL A 102 16.69 3.77 9.35
N GLY A 103 15.79 4.44 8.63
CA GLY A 103 15.78 5.91 8.50
C GLY A 103 15.43 6.64 9.80
N PHE A 104 14.79 5.96 10.76
CA PHE A 104 14.26 6.53 11.99
C PHE A 104 14.96 6.03 13.25
N SER A 105 15.86 5.05 13.11
CA SER A 105 16.52 4.40 14.23
C SER A 105 17.87 5.04 14.53
N PRO A 106 18.22 5.26 15.82
CA PRO A 106 19.56 5.67 16.20
C PRO A 106 20.59 4.53 16.12
N LEU A 107 20.15 3.29 15.89
CA LEU A 107 21.00 2.11 15.83
C LEU A 107 21.56 1.91 14.41
N SER A 108 22.57 1.06 14.28
CA SER A 108 23.06 0.65 12.96
C SER A 108 21.95 -0.04 12.15
N ALA A 109 22.04 0.01 10.82
CA ALA A 109 21.06 -0.63 9.94
C ALA A 109 20.89 -2.13 10.25
N ARG A 110 22.02 -2.84 10.47
CA ARG A 110 22.01 -4.27 10.82
C ARG A 110 21.29 -4.54 12.13
N LEU A 111 21.56 -3.73 13.15
CA LEU A 111 20.95 -3.91 14.47
C LEU A 111 19.46 -3.58 14.45
N THR A 112 19.08 -2.48 13.78
CA THR A 112 17.68 -2.08 13.59
C THR A 112 16.89 -3.19 12.90
N GLN A 113 17.41 -3.72 11.78
CA GLN A 113 16.72 -4.77 11.02
C GLN A 113 16.64 -6.11 11.76
N ALA A 114 17.56 -6.38 12.69
CA ALA A 114 17.55 -7.59 13.50
C ALA A 114 16.60 -7.47 14.71
N LEU A 115 16.58 -6.33 15.39
CA LEU A 115 15.80 -6.15 16.63
C LEU A 115 14.34 -5.80 16.37
N LEU A 116 14.04 -4.94 15.38
CA LEU A 116 12.68 -4.47 15.16
C LEU A 116 11.65 -5.61 15.00
N PRO A 117 11.91 -6.65 14.18
CA PRO A 117 10.96 -7.75 14.02
C PRO A 117 10.69 -8.53 15.30
N LEU A 118 11.65 -8.56 16.23
CA LEU A 118 11.50 -9.24 17.52
C LEU A 118 10.64 -8.44 18.51
N CYS A 119 10.61 -7.11 18.38
CA CYS A 119 9.85 -6.24 19.27
C CYS A 119 8.42 -6.04 18.78
N VAL A 120 8.23 -5.68 17.52
CA VAL A 120 6.94 -5.24 16.98
C VAL A 120 6.47 -6.06 15.78
N GLY A 121 7.25 -7.04 15.33
CA GLY A 121 7.00 -7.73 14.08
C GLY A 121 7.50 -6.94 12.86
N ASP A 122 7.17 -7.44 11.68
CA ASP A 122 7.61 -6.85 10.43
C ASP A 122 6.49 -6.97 9.39
N LEU A 123 6.31 -5.92 8.59
CA LEU A 123 5.40 -5.93 7.45
C LEU A 123 6.26 -6.21 6.22
N ARG A 124 6.16 -7.43 5.68
CA ARG A 124 7.00 -7.88 4.56
C ARG A 124 6.30 -7.59 3.23
N THR A 125 6.13 -6.31 2.94
CA THR A 125 5.32 -5.80 1.82
C THR A 125 5.65 -6.48 0.50
N MET A 126 6.94 -6.65 0.16
CA MET A 126 7.33 -7.27 -1.11
C MET A 126 7.11 -8.77 -1.16
N ASP A 127 7.25 -9.48 -0.05
CA ASP A 127 6.92 -10.92 -0.01
C ASP A 127 5.41 -11.12 -0.24
N ALA A 128 4.58 -10.29 0.39
CA ALA A 128 3.14 -10.28 0.17
C ALA A 128 2.78 -9.87 -1.28
N TRP A 129 3.47 -8.88 -1.84
CA TRP A 129 3.33 -8.50 -3.25
C TRP A 129 3.62 -9.68 -4.19
N TYR A 130 4.71 -10.42 -3.98
CA TYR A 130 5.07 -11.56 -4.83
C TYR A 130 4.16 -12.77 -4.63
N ALA A 131 3.57 -12.93 -3.44
CA ALA A 131 2.61 -14.00 -3.16
C ALA A 131 1.29 -13.85 -3.94
N LEU A 132 0.91 -12.64 -4.37
CA LEU A 132 -0.30 -12.42 -5.18
C LEU A 132 -0.14 -13.02 -6.59
N PRO A 133 -1.02 -13.96 -7.01
CA PRO A 133 -0.85 -14.77 -8.23
C PRO A 133 -1.15 -14.02 -9.52
N HIS A 134 -1.61 -12.77 -9.44
CA HIS A 134 -2.06 -11.97 -10.57
C HIS A 134 -1.32 -10.65 -10.67
N GLN A 135 -1.52 -9.98 -11.81
CA GLN A 135 -0.86 -8.71 -12.10
C GLN A 135 -1.63 -7.48 -11.65
N ARG A 136 -2.89 -7.57 -11.20
CA ARG A 136 -3.75 -6.43 -10.76
C ARG A 136 -3.22 -5.74 -9.49
N LYS A 137 -2.00 -5.24 -9.56
CA LYS A 137 -1.26 -4.63 -8.49
C LYS A 137 -0.35 -3.54 -9.06
N MET A 138 -0.13 -2.46 -8.32
CA MET A 138 0.65 -1.30 -8.75
C MET A 138 1.48 -0.75 -7.58
N ILE A 139 2.67 -0.21 -7.90
CA ILE A 139 3.53 0.54 -6.98
C ILE A 139 3.59 1.97 -7.48
N LEU A 140 3.27 2.93 -6.61
CA LEU A 140 3.50 4.34 -6.80
C LEU A 140 4.66 4.75 -5.89
N TYR A 141 5.65 5.44 -6.44
CA TYR A 141 6.82 5.86 -5.67
C TYR A 141 7.33 7.20 -6.17
N THR A 142 8.20 7.83 -5.40
CA THR A 142 9.01 8.95 -5.88
C THR A 142 10.40 8.85 -5.28
N ARG A 143 11.43 9.21 -6.06
CA ARG A 143 12.82 9.25 -5.55
C ARG A 143 13.04 10.38 -4.56
N LEU A 144 12.13 11.35 -4.53
CA LEU A 144 12.18 12.55 -3.69
C LEU A 144 11.42 12.39 -2.37
N ASP A 145 10.95 11.18 -2.05
CA ASP A 145 10.24 10.89 -0.80
C ASP A 145 11.16 11.14 0.40
N GLU A 146 10.77 12.13 1.22
CA GLU A 146 11.54 12.61 2.36
C GLU A 146 11.40 11.72 3.61
N ILE A 147 10.42 10.83 3.63
CA ILE A 147 10.13 9.93 4.76
C ILE A 147 10.65 8.52 4.45
N LEU A 148 10.25 7.96 3.31
CA LEU A 148 10.63 6.62 2.86
C LEU A 148 11.64 6.72 1.72
N ARG A 149 12.90 6.86 2.12
CA ARG A 149 14.03 6.96 1.20
C ARG A 149 14.05 5.85 0.14
N TYR A 150 14.06 6.27 -1.13
CA TYR A 150 14.02 5.36 -2.27
C TYR A 150 15.13 4.29 -2.26
N ASP A 151 16.36 4.71 -1.99
CA ASP A 151 17.55 3.87 -1.98
C ASP A 151 17.55 2.87 -0.81
N LEU A 152 16.84 3.18 0.26
CA LEU A 152 16.82 2.41 1.49
C LEU A 152 15.73 1.34 1.48
N CYS A 153 14.48 1.73 1.23
CA CYS A 153 13.33 0.89 1.52
C CYS A 153 12.23 0.93 0.46
N SER A 154 12.34 1.66 -0.66
CA SER A 154 11.24 1.71 -1.62
C SER A 154 11.03 0.36 -2.34
N PRO A 155 9.79 -0.16 -2.44
CA PRO A 155 9.44 -1.33 -3.26
C PRO A 155 9.93 -1.24 -4.70
N ALA A 156 9.89 -0.02 -5.26
CA ALA A 156 10.30 0.23 -6.63
C ALA A 156 11.78 -0.10 -6.86
N ARG A 157 12.64 0.06 -5.83
CA ARG A 157 14.07 -0.24 -5.95
C ARG A 157 14.32 -1.70 -6.34
N GLU A 158 13.55 -2.64 -5.79
CA GLU A 158 13.69 -4.07 -6.03
C GLU A 158 13.13 -4.45 -7.39
N THR A 159 12.01 -3.85 -7.77
CA THR A 159 11.41 -4.07 -9.09
C THR A 159 12.23 -3.47 -10.24
N VAL A 160 13.03 -2.43 -9.97
CA VAL A 160 13.87 -1.74 -10.97
C VAL A 160 15.31 -2.29 -11.03
N ARG A 161 15.85 -2.83 -9.92
CA ARG A 161 17.28 -3.23 -9.79
C ARG A 161 17.64 -4.67 -10.20
N ASP A 162 16.71 -5.54 -10.57
CA ASP A 162 16.87 -6.85 -11.27
C ASP A 162 16.02 -7.98 -10.63
N ILE A 163 15.48 -8.88 -11.49
CA ILE A 163 15.05 -10.31 -11.28
C ILE A 163 13.73 -10.69 -12.01
N VAL A 164 12.94 -9.75 -12.56
CA VAL A 164 11.68 -10.10 -13.25
C VAL A 164 11.67 -9.52 -14.68
N PRO A 165 11.25 -10.26 -15.74
CA PRO A 165 11.31 -9.77 -17.10
C PRO A 165 10.61 -8.40 -17.23
N ARG A 166 11.42 -7.42 -17.68
CA ARG A 166 11.15 -5.97 -17.72
C ARG A 166 9.80 -5.57 -18.31
N GLU A 167 9.19 -6.41 -19.13
CA GLU A 167 7.98 -6.06 -19.87
C GLU A 167 6.68 -6.22 -19.06
N SER A 168 6.62 -7.08 -18.03
CA SER A 168 5.34 -7.39 -17.36
C SER A 168 4.94 -6.37 -16.28
N TYR A 169 5.92 -5.80 -15.57
CA TYR A 169 5.67 -4.93 -14.40
C TYR A 169 5.99 -3.44 -14.62
N ALA A 170 6.75 -3.08 -15.65
CA ALA A 170 7.20 -1.70 -15.85
C ALA A 170 6.05 -0.69 -15.99
N SER A 171 4.91 -1.11 -16.54
CA SER A 171 3.71 -0.27 -16.63
C SER A 171 2.98 -0.07 -15.29
N ARG A 172 3.31 -0.88 -14.28
CA ARG A 172 2.65 -0.95 -12.96
C ARG A 172 3.55 -0.46 -11.82
N VAL A 173 4.75 0.02 -12.12
CA VAL A 173 5.64 0.69 -11.18
C VAL A 173 5.80 2.12 -11.68
N VAL A 174 5.18 3.07 -10.99
CA VAL A 174 5.00 4.44 -11.46
C VAL A 174 5.76 5.40 -10.56
N GLU A 175 6.76 6.07 -11.14
CA GLU A 175 7.40 7.22 -10.51
C GLU A 175 6.48 8.43 -10.61
N LEU A 176 6.22 9.08 -9.48
CA LEU A 176 5.37 10.25 -9.34
C LEU A 176 6.22 11.52 -9.46
N HIS A 177 5.80 12.41 -10.36
CA HIS A 177 6.43 13.70 -10.61
C HIS A 177 5.43 14.83 -10.38
N GLY A 178 5.92 15.96 -9.87
CA GLY A 178 5.12 17.16 -9.72
C GLY A 178 6.00 18.40 -9.57
N ALA A 179 5.42 19.56 -9.89
CA ALA A 179 6.07 20.85 -9.73
C ALA A 179 5.57 21.54 -8.46
N GLY A 180 6.47 22.14 -7.68
CA GLY A 180 6.10 22.88 -6.47
C GLY A 180 5.67 22.01 -5.28
N ILE A 181 5.99 20.72 -5.28
CA ILE A 181 5.70 19.80 -4.17
C ILE A 181 6.69 20.05 -3.03
N THR A 182 6.17 20.34 -1.83
CA THR A 182 6.97 20.58 -0.63
C THR A 182 7.12 19.34 0.25
N THR A 183 6.12 18.46 0.27
CA THR A 183 6.15 17.16 0.95
C THR A 183 5.79 16.06 -0.03
N TRP A 184 6.78 15.28 -0.46
CA TRP A 184 6.55 14.23 -1.47
C TRP A 184 5.81 13.04 -0.87
N HIS A 185 6.03 12.75 0.42
CA HIS A 185 5.35 11.65 1.09
C HIS A 185 3.84 11.91 1.28
N ASN A 186 3.44 13.09 1.76
CA ASN A 186 2.04 13.34 2.14
C ASN A 186 1.20 14.09 1.09
N THR A 187 1.76 14.39 -0.08
CA THR A 187 1.01 15.05 -1.16
C THR A 187 -0.05 14.10 -1.74
N ALA A 188 -1.28 14.55 -1.94
CA ALA A 188 -2.32 13.68 -2.50
C ALA A 188 -2.02 13.31 -3.96
N LEU A 189 -2.47 12.12 -4.41
CA LEU A 189 -2.22 11.66 -5.79
C LEU A 189 -2.58 12.71 -6.87
N ALA A 190 -3.66 13.48 -6.65
CA ALA A 190 -4.19 14.47 -7.58
C ALA A 190 -3.19 15.57 -7.99
N TYR A 191 -2.11 15.77 -7.23
CA TYR A 191 -1.09 16.80 -7.49
C TYR A 191 0.08 16.28 -8.35
N PHE A 192 0.12 14.99 -8.67
CA PHE A 192 1.17 14.41 -9.51
C PHE A 192 0.72 14.31 -10.98
N ALA A 193 1.68 14.48 -11.89
CA ALA A 193 1.44 14.45 -13.33
C ALA A 193 0.87 13.10 -13.81
N GLU A 194 1.23 12.01 -13.12
CA GLU A 194 0.83 10.65 -13.46
C GLU A 194 -0.58 10.29 -12.99
N ALA A 195 -1.25 11.15 -12.21
CA ALA A 195 -2.56 10.83 -11.61
C ALA A 195 -3.59 10.30 -12.61
N PRO A 196 -3.77 10.89 -13.82
CA PRO A 196 -4.73 10.36 -14.80
C PRO A 196 -4.39 8.93 -15.25
N ARG A 197 -3.10 8.63 -15.48
CA ARG A 197 -2.64 7.30 -15.92
C ARG A 197 -2.78 6.27 -14.81
N VAL A 198 -2.45 6.66 -13.57
CA VAL A 198 -2.61 5.81 -12.38
C VAL A 198 -4.07 5.43 -12.22
N LEU A 199 -4.98 6.41 -12.23
CA LEU A 199 -6.41 6.18 -12.09
C LEU A 199 -6.98 5.33 -13.23
N ALA A 200 -6.59 5.60 -14.48
CA ALA A 200 -7.00 4.78 -15.61
C ALA A 200 -6.60 3.31 -15.43
N THR A 201 -5.39 3.06 -14.92
CA THR A 201 -4.91 1.70 -14.64
C THR A 201 -5.64 1.07 -13.46
N MET A 202 -5.87 1.80 -12.37
CA MET A 202 -6.67 1.33 -11.24
C MET A 202 -8.10 0.96 -11.68
N SER A 203 -8.73 1.72 -12.57
CA SER A 203 -10.05 1.39 -13.11
C SER A 203 -10.07 0.04 -13.83
N THR A 204 -8.99 -0.31 -14.55
CA THR A 204 -8.88 -1.63 -15.20
C THR A 204 -8.85 -2.80 -14.21
N PHE A 205 -8.44 -2.56 -12.97
CA PHE A 205 -8.37 -3.61 -11.95
C PHE A 205 -9.77 -4.12 -11.57
N PHE A 206 -10.80 -3.27 -11.67
CA PHE A 206 -12.20 -3.66 -11.48
C PHE A 206 -12.81 -4.35 -12.71
N ALA A 207 -12.28 -4.07 -13.91
CA ALA A 207 -12.88 -4.48 -15.19
C ALA A 207 -12.38 -5.84 -15.72
N ALA A 208 -11.41 -6.48 -15.06
CA ALA A 208 -10.83 -7.75 -15.50
C ALA A 208 -11.82 -8.93 -15.33
N THR A 209 -12.81 -9.01 -16.22
CA THR A 209 -13.55 -10.24 -16.53
C THR A 209 -12.63 -11.13 -17.35
N ASP A 210 -12.19 -12.26 -16.80
CA ASP A 210 -11.62 -13.31 -17.64
C ASP A 210 -12.72 -13.77 -18.61
N LYS A 211 -12.42 -13.72 -19.91
CA LYS A 211 -13.10 -14.58 -20.87
C LYS A 211 -12.89 -16.02 -20.36
N LYS A 212 -13.99 -16.66 -19.98
CA LYS A 212 -14.05 -18.11 -19.74
C LYS A 212 -13.52 -18.88 -20.93
#